data_AF-A0A2D4KNT0-F1
#
_entry.id   AF-A0A2D4KNT0-F1
#
_cell.length_a   1.000
_cell.length_b   1.000
_cell.length_c   1.000
_cell.angle_alpha   90.00
_cell.angle_beta   90.00
_cell.angle_gamma   90.00
#
_symmetry.space_group_name_H-M   'P 1'
#
loop_
_entity.id
_entity.type
_entity.pdbx_description
1 polymer ?
#
loop_
_entity_poly.entity_id
_entity_poly.type
_entity_poly.pdbx_seq_one_letter_code
_entity_poly.pdbx_strand_id
1 'polypeptide(L)'
;GYHSSTNVLKTAGDDLFPRSYWDTLRRSTSQALFSDLAERADDFTGLHSDTTLLIHFFGKKGKAELNFEDFYRFMDNLQTEVLEIEFLSYSNGMNTISEEDFAHI
;
A
#
# COMPACT_ATOMS: atom_id res chain seq x y z
N GLY A 1 6.84 -21.80 16.97
CA GLY A 1 6.15 -20.51 17.04
C GLY A 1 7.12 -19.45 16.60
N TYR A 2 7.03 -19.02 15.35
CA TYR A 2 7.91 -17.99 14.80
C TYR A 2 7.07 -16.73 14.61
N HIS A 3 7.15 -15.82 15.59
CA HIS A 3 6.76 -14.44 15.36
C HIS A 3 7.91 -13.79 14.59
N SER A 4 7.79 -13.72 13.27
CA SER A 4 8.61 -12.82 12.47
C SER A 4 8.12 -11.41 12.74
N SER A 5 8.70 -10.76 13.75
CA SER A 5 8.50 -9.33 13.98
C SER A 5 9.24 -8.58 12.87
N THR A 6 8.51 -8.23 11.82
CA THR A 6 8.95 -7.28 10.81
C THR A 6 9.14 -5.92 11.49
N ASN A 7 10.38 -5.65 11.90
CA ASN A 7 10.82 -4.36 12.46
C ASN A 7 10.88 -3.28 11.37
N VAL A 8 9.79 -3.06 10.62
CA VAL A 8 9.76 -2.00 9.60
C VAL A 8 9.47 -0.64 10.24
N LEU A 9 8.79 -0.59 11.38
CA LEU A 9 8.48 0.66 12.08
C LEU A 9 8.45 0.45 13.59
N LYS A 10 9.62 0.32 14.22
CA LYS A 10 9.73 0.45 15.67
C LYS A 10 10.25 1.85 16.00
N THR A 11 9.38 2.84 15.89
CA THR A 11 9.62 4.16 16.47
C THR A 11 8.85 4.24 17.78
N ALA A 12 9.63 4.34 18.86
CA ALA A 12 9.14 4.52 20.21
C ALA A 12 8.36 5.83 20.34
N GLY A 13 7.28 5.79 21.12
CA GLY A 13 6.53 6.96 21.54
C GLY A 13 5.23 7.11 20.77
N ASP A 14 4.12 7.04 21.50
CA ASP A 14 2.85 7.61 21.06
C ASP A 14 3.06 9.03 20.52
N ASP A 15 2.21 9.38 19.56
CA ASP A 15 1.88 10.71 19.07
C ASP A 15 2.54 11.20 17.74
N LEU A 16 1.68 11.12 16.72
CA LEU A 16 1.51 12.10 15.63
C LEU A 16 2.65 12.21 14.64
N PHE A 17 2.63 11.35 13.63
CA PHE A 17 3.09 11.77 12.31
C PHE A 17 2.24 12.99 11.92
N PRO A 18 2.81 14.20 11.82
CA PRO A 18 2.03 15.39 11.51
C PRO A 18 1.34 15.19 10.15
N ARG A 19 0.20 15.83 9.91
CA ARG A 19 -0.48 15.80 8.60
C ARG A 19 0.50 16.06 7.43
N SER A 20 1.54 16.85 7.67
CA SER A 20 2.64 17.10 6.74
C SER A 20 3.45 15.86 6.34
N TYR A 21 3.59 14.84 7.19
CA TYR A 21 4.27 13.59 6.86
C TYR A 21 3.54 12.85 5.74
N TRP A 22 2.23 12.67 5.88
CA TRP A 22 1.42 12.01 4.86
C TRP A 22 1.24 12.87 3.61
N ASP A 23 1.22 14.20 3.75
CA ASP A 23 1.27 15.12 2.60
C ASP A 23 2.59 15.01 1.83
N THR A 24 3.72 14.92 2.53
CA THR A 24 5.03 14.70 1.92
C THR A 24 5.10 13.33 1.27
N LEU A 25 4.64 12.27 1.95
CA LEU A 25 4.61 10.92 1.40
C LEU A 25 3.74 10.85 0.16
N ARG A 26 2.55 11.47 0.19
CA ARG A 26 1.65 11.59 -0.97
C ARG A 26 2.36 12.26 -2.15
N ARG A 27 3.04 13.39 -1.92
CA ARG A 27 3.75 14.12 -2.98
C ARG A 27 4.94 13.31 -3.51
N SER A 28 5.76 12.74 -2.64
CA SER A 28 6.96 12.00 -3.02
C SER A 28 6.64 10.69 -3.74
N THR A 29 5.63 9.95 -3.28
CA THR A 29 5.19 8.70 -3.93
C THR A 29 4.53 8.97 -5.27
N SER A 30 3.69 10.02 -5.38
CA SER A 30 3.11 10.42 -6.66
C SER A 30 4.20 10.80 -7.67
N GLN A 31 5.25 11.50 -7.22
CA GLN A 31 6.38 11.85 -8.07
C GLN A 31 7.23 10.63 -8.47
N ALA A 32 7.49 9.71 -7.54
CA ALA A 32 8.31 8.52 -7.82
C ALA A 32 7.62 7.53 -8.76
N LEU A 33 6.33 7.23 -8.51
CA LEU A 33 5.56 6.24 -9.28
C LEU A 33 5.15 6.72 -10.67
N PHE A 34 5.07 8.04 -10.87
CA PHE A 34 4.59 8.65 -12.13
C PHE A 34 5.56 9.68 -12.70
N SER A 35 6.85 9.60 -12.37
CA SER A 35 7.90 10.51 -12.86
C SER A 35 7.93 10.61 -14.39
N ASP A 36 7.80 9.48 -15.08
CA ASP A 36 7.74 9.40 -16.55
C ASP A 36 6.48 10.04 -17.16
N LEU A 37 5.39 10.16 -16.39
CA LEU A 37 4.17 10.85 -16.80
C LEU A 37 4.22 12.36 -16.49
N ALA A 38 4.99 12.75 -15.47
CA ALA A 38 5.12 14.12 -15.03
C ALA A 38 5.87 15.00 -16.03
N GLU A 39 6.87 14.47 -16.76
CA GLU A 39 7.62 15.24 -17.77
C GLU A 39 6.82 15.61 -19.02
N ARG A 40 5.65 14.99 -19.25
CA ARG A 40 4.70 15.39 -20.32
C ARG A 40 3.61 16.34 -19.84
N ALA A 41 3.58 16.68 -18.56
CA ALA A 41 2.47 17.36 -17.90
C ALA A 41 2.70 18.87 -17.68
N ASP A 42 3.62 19.51 -18.41
CA ASP A 42 3.85 20.96 -18.31
C ASP A 42 2.64 21.81 -18.75
N ASP A 43 1.65 21.24 -19.45
CA ASP A 43 0.34 21.87 -19.72
C ASP A 43 -0.73 21.51 -18.67
N PHE A 44 -0.37 20.72 -17.66
CA PHE A 44 -1.25 20.08 -16.70
C PHE A 44 -0.88 20.43 -15.24
N THR A 45 -0.57 21.70 -14.98
CA THR A 45 -0.30 22.22 -13.62
C THR A 45 -1.52 22.16 -12.67
N GLY A 46 -2.58 21.41 -13.02
CA GLY A 46 -3.83 21.28 -12.27
C GLY A 46 -4.38 19.85 -12.13
N LEU A 47 -3.71 18.82 -12.64
CA LEU A 47 -4.17 17.42 -12.49
C LEU A 47 -3.09 16.59 -11.84
N HIS A 48 -3.05 16.67 -10.51
CA HIS A 48 -2.85 15.43 -9.79
C HIS A 48 -3.99 14.50 -10.21
N SER A 49 -3.73 13.60 -11.15
CA SER A 49 -4.72 12.61 -11.58
C SER A 49 -5.07 11.78 -10.36
N ASP A 50 -6.35 11.81 -9.98
CA ASP A 50 -6.84 11.06 -8.85
C ASP A 50 -6.58 9.57 -9.10
N THR A 51 -5.60 9.01 -8.39
CA THR A 51 -5.30 7.58 -8.46
C THR A 51 -6.14 6.82 -7.45
N THR A 52 -6.32 5.52 -7.67
CA THR A 52 -7.12 4.66 -6.79
C THR A 52 -6.68 4.75 -5.34
N LEU A 53 -5.38 4.68 -5.04
CA LEU A 53 -4.86 4.76 -3.66
C LEU A 53 -5.07 6.15 -3.05
N LEU A 54 -4.93 7.22 -3.83
CA LEU A 54 -5.19 8.57 -3.35
C LEU A 54 -6.67 8.78 -2.99
N ILE A 55 -7.57 8.30 -3.85
CA ILE A 55 -9.01 8.33 -3.58
C ILE A 55 -9.35 7.44 -2.38
N HIS A 56 -8.74 6.26 -2.28
CA HIS A 56 -8.99 5.31 -1.20
C HIS A 56 -8.60 5.88 0.16
N PHE A 57 -7.39 6.45 0.29
CA PHE A 57 -6.91 6.98 1.55
C PHE A 57 -7.45 8.37 1.91
N PHE A 58 -7.61 9.25 0.92
CA PHE A 58 -7.89 10.67 1.19
C PHE A 58 -9.28 11.12 0.67
N GLY A 59 -10.03 10.21 0.03
CA GLY A 59 -11.33 10.48 -0.57
C GLY A 59 -11.22 11.30 -1.87
N LYS A 60 -12.31 11.36 -2.64
CA LYS A 60 -12.40 12.13 -3.91
C LYS A 60 -12.07 13.62 -3.79
N LYS A 61 -12.12 14.18 -2.57
CA LYS A 61 -11.81 15.59 -2.29
C LYS A 61 -10.42 15.77 -1.66
N GLY A 62 -9.70 14.69 -1.36
CA GLY A 62 -8.38 14.72 -0.74
C GLY A 62 -8.35 15.31 0.68
N LYS A 63 -9.48 15.28 1.39
CA LYS A 63 -9.64 15.92 2.72
C LYS A 63 -9.70 14.92 3.87
N ALA A 64 -9.89 13.63 3.60
CA ALA A 64 -9.83 12.63 4.65
C ALA A 64 -8.38 12.52 5.16
N GLU A 65 -8.24 12.10 6.41
CA GLU A 65 -6.93 11.85 7.03
C GLU A 65 -6.70 10.34 7.12
N LEU A 66 -5.46 9.94 6.90
CA LEU A 66 -5.03 8.55 7.03
C LEU A 66 -4.25 8.42 8.34
N ASN A 67 -4.77 7.64 9.28
CA ASN A 67 -4.04 7.30 10.50
C ASN A 67 -3.24 6.00 10.31
N PHE A 68 -2.36 5.70 11.27
CA PHE A 68 -1.50 4.53 11.20
C PHE A 68 -2.28 3.21 11.19
N GLU A 69 -3.33 3.08 12.00
CA GLU A 69 -4.13 1.85 12.11
C GLU A 69 -4.82 1.52 10.79
N ASP A 70 -5.36 2.53 10.11
CA ASP A 70 -6.00 2.39 8.81
C ASP A 70 -4.99 1.98 7.73
N PHE A 71 -3.79 2.55 7.77
CA PHE A 71 -2.71 2.17 6.85
C PHE A 71 -2.20 0.75 7.13
N TYR A 72 -2.00 0.39 8.41
CA TYR A 72 -1.56 -0.93 8.82
C TYR A 72 -2.54 -2.00 8.36
N ARG A 73 -3.84 -1.79 8.63
CA ARG A 73 -4.90 -2.70 8.17
C ARG A 73 -4.97 -2.79 6.64
N PHE A 74 -4.76 -1.70 5.92
CA PHE A 74 -4.67 -1.75 4.46
C PHE A 74 -3.52 -2.65 4.00
N MET A 75 -2.33 -2.51 4.59
CA MET A 75 -1.17 -3.33 4.24
C MET A 75 -1.36 -4.80 4.62
N ASP A 76 -1.98 -5.09 5.75
CA ASP A 76 -2.31 -6.45 6.21
C ASP A 76 -3.31 -7.15 5.26
N ASN A 77 -4.38 -6.44 4.88
CA ASN A 77 -5.35 -6.92 3.91
C ASN A 77 -4.72 -7.14 2.52
N LEU A 78 -3.87 -6.21 2.08
CA LEU A 78 -3.18 -6.32 0.79
C LEU A 78 -2.26 -7.55 0.75
N GLN A 79 -1.50 -7.79 1.83
CA GLN A 79 -0.65 -8.98 1.93
C GLN A 79 -1.48 -10.27 1.94
N THR A 80 -2.62 -10.26 2.65
CA THR A 80 -3.55 -11.39 2.66
C THR A 80 -4.11 -11.69 1.26
N GLU A 81 -4.53 -10.65 0.52
CA GLU A 81 -5.05 -10.80 -0.85
C GLU A 81 -3.99 -11.33 -1.82
N VAL A 82 -2.75 -10.84 -1.72
CA VAL A 82 -1.63 -11.35 -2.53
C VAL A 82 -1.37 -12.84 -2.26
N LEU A 83 -1.35 -13.23 -0.98
CA LEU A 83 -1.17 -14.63 -0.59
C LEU A 83 -2.33 -15.52 -1.04
N GLU A 84 -3.57 -15.01 -0.99
CA GLU A 84 -4.74 -15.73 -1.48
C GLU A 84 -4.66 -15.98 -2.99
N ILE A 85 -4.28 -14.97 -3.78
CA ILE A 85 -4.10 -15.10 -5.23
C ILE A 85 -3.01 -16.11 -5.56
N GLU A 86 -1.89 -16.07 -4.85
CA GLU A 86 -0.80 -17.01 -5.01
C GLU A 86 -1.27 -18.43 -4.68
N PHE A 87 -1.88 -18.63 -3.51
CA PHE A 87 -2.42 -19.93 -3.12
C PHE A 87 -3.39 -20.49 -4.17
N LEU A 88 -4.34 -19.68 -4.65
CA LEU A 88 -5.33 -20.09 -5.65
C LEU A 88 -4.69 -20.45 -7.00
N SER A 89 -3.55 -19.84 -7.33
CA SER A 89 -2.80 -20.15 -8.55
C SER A 89 -2.18 -21.55 -8.52
N TYR A 90 -1.86 -22.07 -7.34
CA TYR A 90 -1.30 -23.42 -7.16
C TYR A 90 -2.34 -24.47 -6.73
N SER A 91 -3.41 -24.06 -6.05
CA SER A 91 -4.37 -25.01 -5.47
C SER A 91 -5.33 -25.62 -6.49
N ASN A 92 -5.41 -25.07 -7.70
CA ASN A 92 -6.37 -25.50 -8.73
C ASN A 92 -7.83 -25.55 -8.21
N GLY A 93 -8.18 -24.64 -7.31
CA GLY A 93 -9.51 -24.57 -6.68
C GLY A 93 -9.71 -25.51 -5.49
N MET A 94 -8.66 -26.19 -5.02
CA MET A 94 -8.68 -26.99 -3.80
C MET A 94 -8.37 -26.13 -2.56
N ASN A 95 -8.74 -26.64 -1.39
CA ASN A 95 -8.41 -26.00 -0.11
C ASN A 95 -6.98 -26.33 0.38
N THR A 96 -6.17 -26.99 -0.44
CA THR A 96 -4.81 -27.42 -0.13
C THR A 96 -3.93 -27.35 -1.38
N ILE A 97 -2.64 -27.11 -1.20
CA ILE A 97 -1.59 -27.22 -2.23
C ILE A 97 -0.67 -28.40 -1.91
N SER A 98 0.08 -28.90 -2.91
CA SER A 98 1.06 -29.96 -2.68
C SER A 98 2.28 -29.45 -1.90
N GLU A 99 3.05 -30.34 -1.26
CA GLU A 99 4.30 -29.96 -0.58
C GLU A 99 5.35 -29.43 -1.56
N GLU A 100 5.34 -29.93 -2.81
CA GLU A 100 6.21 -29.47 -3.89
C GLU A 100 5.86 -28.03 -4.29
N ASP A 101 4.58 -27.75 -4.51
CA ASP A 101 4.10 -26.40 -4.84
C ASP A 101 4.34 -25.43 -3.68
N PHE A 102 4.11 -25.88 -2.44
CA PHE A 102 4.40 -25.08 -1.25
C PHE A 102 5.88 -24.72 -1.13
N ALA A 103 6.79 -25.63 -1.49
CA ALA A 103 8.23 -25.36 -1.45
C ALA A 103 8.71 -24.45 -2.61
N HIS A 104 7.89 -24.27 -3.65
CA HIS A 104 8.19 -23.39 -4.77
C HIS A 104 7.84 -21.92 -4.51
N ILE A 105 6.91 -21.68 -3.58
CA ILE A 105 6.39 -20.37 -3.17
C ILE A 105 7.35 -19.68 -2.19
#